data_AF-A0A842RN10-F1
#
_entry.id   AF-A0A842RN10-F1
#
_cell.length_a   1.000
_cell.length_b   1.000
_cell.length_c   1.000
_cell.angle_alpha   90.00
_cell.angle_beta   90.00
_cell.angle_gamma   90.00
#
_symmetry.space_group_name_H-M   'P 1'
#
loop_
_entity.id
_entity.type
_entity.pdbx_description
1 polymer ?
#
loop_
_entity_poly.entity_id
_entity_poly.type
_entity_poly.pdbx_seq_one_letter_code
_entity_poly.pdbx_strand_id
1 'polypeptide(L)'
;MADVRIKSPNLDDVFDKWKQKAVRKDKKTMEKQFGTKGAVFSPDAISAAETVKETKKEAAIYFAIKKVIEPAKAKGDEELVRADKVAKETFFAFKGDVDKDNWDEDDVVPMYNTLKAEACSRCSGKGYSEEKCGSCGGSGKQQDKLIVLEGEEQDKQKKVFEYPCGNCYGTGKVRERCKECDGQKNFYKYQILPVPFKRVVTGMPVLHSSAKTKYEKEMEEDLHKLIDEVEGIKFDDFKTLDKKAEASLGYYNKDIKKTIKNAGKDYKNYEKDDDTNIITKIHLFPMIQFFCETKKGKSFEIYSIGSEQKFITYSNL
;
A
#
# COMPACT_ATOMS: atom_id res chain seq x y z
N MET A 1 -4.53 -23.24 35.88
CA MET A 1 -5.64 -22.70 35.06
C MET A 1 -6.05 -23.80 34.10
N ALA A 2 -7.33 -24.16 34.05
CA ALA A 2 -7.81 -25.26 33.22
C ALA A 2 -7.32 -25.09 31.77
N ASP A 3 -6.71 -26.13 31.20
CA ASP A 3 -6.43 -26.19 29.78
C ASP A 3 -7.77 -26.08 29.05
N VAL A 4 -7.98 -24.95 28.39
CA VAL A 4 -9.19 -24.72 27.59
C VAL A 4 -9.14 -25.70 26.43
N ARG A 5 -9.90 -26.79 26.55
CA ARG A 5 -9.99 -27.83 25.54
C ARG A 5 -11.28 -27.63 24.75
N ILE A 6 -11.14 -27.55 23.44
CA ILE A 6 -12.28 -27.55 22.51
C ILE A 6 -12.46 -28.95 21.98
N LYS A 7 -13.71 -29.44 21.99
CA LYS A 7 -14.03 -30.73 21.39
C LYS A 7 -14.37 -30.51 19.93
N SER A 8 -13.66 -31.20 19.04
CA SER A 8 -14.00 -31.25 17.62
C SER A 8 -15.38 -31.87 17.41
N PRO A 9 -16.11 -31.47 16.37
CA PRO A 9 -17.42 -32.02 16.09
C PRO A 9 -17.36 -33.49 15.75
N ASN A 10 -18.43 -34.21 16.07
CA ASN A 10 -18.56 -35.61 15.69
C ASN A 10 -18.63 -35.72 14.16
N LEU A 11 -18.00 -36.76 13.62
CA LEU A 11 -17.92 -36.97 12.18
C LEU A 11 -19.30 -37.16 11.55
N ASP A 12 -20.20 -37.86 12.24
CA ASP A 12 -21.57 -38.09 11.77
C ASP A 12 -22.36 -36.78 11.74
N ASP A 13 -22.24 -35.95 12.76
CA ASP A 13 -22.90 -34.64 12.83
C ASP A 13 -22.43 -33.71 11.70
N VAL A 14 -21.12 -33.72 11.40
CA VAL A 14 -20.57 -32.96 10.28
C VAL A 14 -21.15 -33.45 8.95
N PHE A 15 -21.17 -34.76 8.74
CA PHE A 15 -21.67 -35.35 7.51
C PHE A 15 -23.17 -35.06 7.33
N ASP A 16 -23.97 -35.20 8.38
CA ASP A 16 -25.40 -34.92 8.35
C ASP A 16 -25.70 -33.45 8.12
N LYS A 17 -24.97 -32.54 8.79
CA LYS A 17 -25.11 -31.09 8.56
C LYS A 17 -24.76 -30.71 7.12
N TRP A 18 -23.68 -31.28 6.59
CA TRP A 18 -23.32 -31.10 5.18
C TRP A 18 -24.43 -31.63 4.26
N LYS A 19 -24.90 -32.86 4.47
CA LYS A 19 -25.94 -33.51 3.67
C LYS A 19 -27.21 -32.66 3.61
N GLN A 20 -27.68 -32.16 4.75
CA GLN A 20 -28.84 -31.27 4.82
C GLN A 20 -28.61 -29.97 4.04
N LYS A 21 -27.42 -29.35 4.17
CA LYS A 21 -27.06 -28.12 3.43
C LYS A 21 -26.98 -28.39 1.92
N ALA A 22 -26.36 -29.49 1.50
CA ALA A 22 -26.17 -29.85 0.09
C ALA A 22 -27.50 -30.14 -0.61
N VAL A 23 -28.41 -30.88 0.03
CA VAL A 23 -29.74 -31.17 -0.52
C VAL A 23 -30.57 -29.91 -0.68
N ARG A 24 -30.50 -28.96 0.27
CA ARG A 24 -31.19 -27.67 0.17
C ARG A 24 -30.63 -26.79 -0.94
N LYS A 25 -29.32 -26.82 -1.16
CA LYS A 25 -28.63 -26.00 -2.17
C LYS A 25 -28.81 -26.56 -3.58
N ASP A 26 -28.59 -27.87 -3.78
CA ASP A 26 -28.63 -28.49 -5.10
C ASP A 26 -29.08 -29.97 -5.03
N LYS A 27 -30.39 -30.16 -4.82
CA LYS A 27 -31.02 -31.49 -4.80
C LYS A 27 -30.77 -32.27 -6.10
N LYS A 28 -30.72 -31.61 -7.25
CA LYS A 28 -30.53 -32.26 -8.55
C LYS A 28 -29.14 -32.87 -8.67
N THR A 29 -28.09 -32.14 -8.24
CA THR A 29 -26.73 -32.68 -8.23
C THR A 29 -26.61 -33.83 -7.23
N MET A 30 -27.21 -33.72 -6.04
CA MET A 30 -27.23 -34.81 -5.06
C MET A 30 -27.89 -36.08 -5.62
N GLU A 31 -29.06 -35.95 -6.24
CA GLU A 31 -29.74 -37.08 -6.90
C GLU A 31 -28.91 -37.65 -8.06
N LYS A 32 -28.28 -36.78 -8.86
CA LYS A 32 -27.41 -37.23 -9.95
C LYS A 32 -26.23 -38.04 -9.45
N GLN A 33 -25.63 -37.68 -8.31
CA GLN A 33 -24.40 -38.32 -7.82
C GLN A 33 -24.67 -39.55 -6.93
N PHE A 34 -25.73 -39.52 -6.14
CA PHE A 34 -26.04 -40.56 -5.14
C PHE A 34 -27.29 -41.39 -5.46
N GLY A 35 -28.14 -40.96 -6.39
CA GLY A 35 -29.36 -41.65 -6.75
C GLY A 35 -29.10 -42.98 -7.49
N THR A 36 -29.94 -43.97 -7.16
CA THR A 36 -29.97 -45.28 -7.81
C THR A 36 -31.01 -45.28 -8.93
N LYS A 37 -30.65 -45.79 -10.11
CA LYS A 37 -31.56 -45.83 -11.27
C LYS A 37 -32.82 -46.64 -10.90
N GLY A 38 -33.99 -46.03 -11.04
CA GLY A 38 -35.30 -46.66 -10.78
C GLY A 38 -35.79 -46.58 -9.33
N ALA A 39 -35.02 -45.99 -8.41
CA ALA A 39 -35.44 -45.75 -7.03
C ALA A 39 -35.74 -44.26 -6.80
N VAL A 40 -36.68 -43.95 -5.90
CA VAL A 40 -36.95 -42.56 -5.48
C VAL A 40 -35.77 -42.08 -4.65
N PHE A 41 -35.19 -40.93 -5.02
CA PHE A 41 -34.06 -40.36 -4.29
C PHE A 41 -34.47 -39.89 -2.88
N SER A 42 -33.81 -40.44 -1.87
CA SER A 42 -33.89 -39.99 -0.47
C SER A 42 -32.51 -39.63 0.06
N PRO A 43 -32.32 -38.47 0.70
CA PRO A 43 -31.09 -38.12 1.39
C PRO A 43 -30.68 -39.15 2.45
N ASP A 44 -31.65 -39.80 3.09
CA ASP A 44 -31.39 -40.78 4.17
C ASP A 44 -30.68 -42.04 3.66
N ALA A 45 -30.73 -42.29 2.35
CA ALA A 45 -30.00 -43.38 1.70
C ALA A 45 -28.50 -43.07 1.49
N ILE A 46 -28.04 -41.87 1.85
CA ILE A 46 -26.64 -41.44 1.79
C ILE A 46 -26.05 -41.56 3.19
N SER A 47 -25.19 -42.56 3.39
CA SER A 47 -24.50 -42.80 4.66
C SER A 47 -23.04 -42.33 4.60
N ALA A 48 -22.53 -41.86 5.74
CA ALA A 48 -21.13 -41.52 5.92
C ALA A 48 -20.24 -42.75 5.69
N ALA A 49 -20.66 -43.93 6.17
CA ALA A 49 -19.91 -45.18 6.06
C ALA A 49 -19.63 -45.62 4.61
N GLU A 50 -20.55 -45.33 3.67
CA GLU A 50 -20.34 -45.64 2.25
C GLU A 50 -19.54 -44.56 1.52
N THR A 51 -19.71 -43.30 1.95
CA THR A 51 -19.27 -42.11 1.21
C THR A 51 -17.90 -41.60 1.65
N VAL A 52 -17.57 -41.70 2.93
CA VAL A 52 -16.33 -41.19 3.51
C VAL A 52 -15.24 -42.24 3.40
N LYS A 53 -14.14 -41.91 2.72
CA LYS A 53 -12.98 -42.80 2.54
C LYS A 53 -11.89 -42.53 3.57
N GLU A 54 -11.62 -41.26 3.84
CA GLU A 54 -10.59 -40.83 4.78
C GLU A 54 -11.05 -39.57 5.52
N THR A 55 -10.60 -39.42 6.76
CA THR A 55 -10.80 -38.19 7.54
C THR A 55 -9.48 -37.70 8.09
N LYS A 56 -9.26 -36.38 8.04
CA LYS A 56 -8.10 -35.72 8.63
C LYS A 56 -8.54 -34.69 9.64
N LYS A 57 -7.83 -34.65 10.77
CA LYS A 57 -7.98 -33.64 11.80
C LYS A 57 -6.97 -32.54 11.56
N GLU A 58 -7.48 -31.35 11.32
CA GLU A 58 -6.75 -30.16 10.90
C GLU A 58 -7.08 -28.99 11.84
N ALA A 59 -6.49 -27.84 11.61
CA ALA A 59 -6.80 -26.62 12.36
C ALA A 59 -6.81 -25.41 11.45
N ALA A 60 -7.61 -24.41 11.83
CA ALA A 60 -7.61 -23.10 11.21
C ALA A 60 -7.27 -22.03 12.24
N ILE A 61 -6.46 -21.05 11.84
CA ILE A 61 -6.05 -19.92 12.66
C ILE A 61 -6.59 -18.66 12.01
N TYR A 62 -7.31 -17.88 12.80
CA TYR A 62 -7.96 -16.67 12.34
C TYR A 62 -7.58 -15.49 13.23
N PHE A 63 -7.30 -14.36 12.60
CA PHE A 63 -7.26 -13.05 13.26
C PHE A 63 -7.70 -11.99 12.24
N ALA A 64 -8.13 -10.83 12.73
CA ALA A 64 -8.53 -9.73 11.88
C ALA A 64 -7.58 -8.57 12.10
N ILE A 65 -7.17 -7.95 11.01
CA ILE A 65 -6.39 -6.73 10.99
C ILE A 65 -7.24 -5.58 10.52
N LYS A 66 -6.89 -4.39 10.96
CA LYS A 66 -7.44 -3.13 10.51
C LYS A 66 -6.31 -2.38 9.83
N LYS A 67 -6.36 -2.31 8.50
CA LYS A 67 -5.46 -1.42 7.75
C LYS A 67 -5.98 0.01 7.97
N VAL A 68 -5.15 0.87 8.55
CA VAL A 68 -5.40 2.30 8.71
C VAL A 68 -4.36 3.02 7.89
N ILE A 69 -4.76 3.46 6.70
CA ILE A 69 -3.90 4.32 5.89
C ILE A 69 -4.11 5.74 6.43
N GLU A 70 -3.21 6.19 7.32
CA GLU A 70 -3.22 7.59 7.75
C GLU A 70 -2.51 8.45 6.70
N PRO A 71 -2.93 9.72 6.52
CA PRO A 71 -2.16 10.66 5.73
C PRO A 71 -0.75 10.75 6.33
N ALA A 72 0.28 10.69 5.49
CA ALA A 72 1.66 10.68 5.97
C ALA A 72 1.91 11.88 6.90
N LYS A 73 2.48 11.63 8.08
CA LYS A 73 2.79 12.68 9.07
C LYS A 73 4.22 13.17 8.86
N ALA A 74 4.48 13.84 7.75
CA ALA A 74 5.75 14.54 7.54
C ALA A 74 5.57 16.03 7.86
N LYS A 75 6.53 16.61 8.61
CA LYS A 75 6.66 18.07 8.65
C LYS A 75 7.12 18.50 7.26
N GLY A 76 6.40 19.43 6.65
CA GLY A 76 6.74 19.90 5.31
C GLY A 76 8.13 20.50 5.28
N ASP A 77 9.01 19.95 4.45
CA ASP A 77 10.33 20.52 4.18
C ASP A 77 10.21 21.57 3.07
N GLU A 78 10.98 22.65 3.18
CA GLU A 78 11.01 23.73 2.21
C GLU A 78 12.28 23.65 1.36
N GLU A 79 12.11 23.69 0.04
CA GLU A 79 13.24 23.70 -0.90
C GLU A 79 13.27 25.02 -1.68
N LEU A 80 14.47 25.54 -1.92
CA LEU A 80 14.72 26.75 -2.69
C LEU A 80 15.66 26.42 -3.86
N VAL A 81 15.14 26.52 -5.07
CA VAL A 81 15.86 26.12 -6.29
C VAL A 81 15.79 27.19 -7.38
N ARG A 82 16.67 27.07 -8.38
CA ARG A 82 16.68 27.93 -9.57
C ARG A 82 15.65 27.46 -10.61
N ALA A 83 15.23 28.33 -11.51
CA ALA A 83 14.21 28.02 -12.51
C ALA A 83 14.61 26.86 -13.45
N ASP A 84 15.91 26.70 -13.76
CA ASP A 84 16.42 25.57 -14.57
C ASP A 84 16.18 24.21 -13.89
N LYS A 85 16.22 24.18 -12.56
CA LYS A 85 15.98 22.96 -11.78
C LYS A 85 14.50 22.71 -11.57
N VAL A 86 13.70 23.75 -11.30
CA VAL A 86 12.23 23.63 -11.16
C VAL A 86 11.60 22.96 -12.37
N ALA A 87 12.05 23.31 -13.58
CA ALA A 87 11.49 22.75 -14.82
C ALA A 87 11.76 21.24 -15.00
N LYS A 88 12.70 20.67 -14.21
CA LYS A 88 13.03 19.24 -14.23
C LYS A 88 12.33 18.46 -13.12
N GLU A 89 11.73 19.16 -12.16
CA GLU A 89 11.07 18.58 -11.01
C GLU A 89 9.60 18.28 -11.31
N THR A 90 9.09 17.16 -10.82
CA THR A 90 7.68 16.79 -10.97
C THR A 90 6.89 17.32 -9.78
N PHE A 91 5.92 18.19 -10.05
CA PHE A 91 5.05 18.76 -9.01
C PHE A 91 3.68 18.13 -9.03
N PHE A 92 3.10 17.97 -7.84
CA PHE A 92 1.79 17.38 -7.66
C PHE A 92 0.78 18.41 -7.17
N ALA A 93 -0.47 18.24 -7.60
CA ALA A 93 -1.60 19.09 -7.21
C ALA A 93 -2.82 18.21 -6.97
N PHE A 94 -3.14 17.98 -5.69
CA PHE A 94 -4.26 17.14 -5.31
C PHE A 94 -5.55 17.96 -5.19
N LYS A 95 -6.62 17.53 -5.87
CA LYS A 95 -7.96 18.13 -5.76
C LYS A 95 -8.85 17.44 -4.71
N GLY A 96 -8.34 16.40 -4.07
CA GLY A 96 -9.03 15.57 -3.09
C GLY A 96 -8.12 14.42 -2.67
N ASP A 97 -8.68 13.49 -1.90
CA ASP A 97 -7.92 12.39 -1.33
C ASP A 97 -7.48 11.35 -2.39
N VAL A 98 -6.28 10.82 -2.21
CA VAL A 98 -5.62 9.85 -3.11
C VAL A 98 -5.80 8.43 -2.59
N ASP A 99 -6.01 7.46 -3.49
CA ASP A 99 -6.00 6.05 -3.13
C ASP A 99 -4.56 5.52 -3.12
N LYS A 100 -4.07 5.08 -1.95
CA LYS A 100 -2.69 4.63 -1.76
C LYS A 100 -2.39 3.36 -2.57
N ASP A 101 -3.38 2.49 -2.78
CA ASP A 101 -3.16 1.24 -3.53
C ASP A 101 -2.97 1.50 -5.05
N ASN A 102 -3.30 2.71 -5.53
CA ASN A 102 -3.10 3.17 -6.90
C ASN A 102 -2.01 4.26 -7.01
N TRP A 103 -1.21 4.44 -5.96
CA TRP A 103 -0.16 5.47 -5.90
C TRP A 103 1.22 4.81 -6.02
N ASP A 104 1.98 5.21 -7.05
CA ASP A 104 3.25 4.58 -7.39
C ASP A 104 4.48 5.43 -7.02
N GLU A 105 4.27 6.66 -6.56
CA GLU A 105 5.30 7.64 -6.22
C GLU A 105 5.56 7.68 -4.70
N ASP A 106 6.46 8.53 -4.25
CA ASP A 106 6.75 8.70 -2.82
C ASP A 106 5.54 9.23 -2.02
N ASP A 107 5.47 8.88 -0.73
CA ASP A 107 4.40 9.33 0.19
C ASP A 107 4.49 10.84 0.52
N VAL A 108 5.58 11.50 0.12
CA VAL A 108 5.83 12.94 0.33
C VAL A 108 6.37 13.52 -0.97
N VAL A 109 5.72 14.55 -1.50
CA VAL A 109 6.02 15.05 -2.86
C VAL A 109 6.04 16.59 -2.95
N PRO A 110 6.78 17.16 -3.93
CA PRO A 110 6.75 18.59 -4.20
C PRO A 110 5.35 19.08 -4.60
N MET A 111 4.84 20.06 -3.86
CA MET A 111 3.46 20.56 -4.03
C MET A 111 3.40 21.80 -4.92
N TYR A 112 2.74 21.68 -6.07
CA TYR A 112 2.62 22.76 -7.05
C TYR A 112 1.97 24.01 -6.47
N ASN A 113 0.94 23.86 -5.64
CA ASN A 113 0.20 24.98 -5.02
C ASN A 113 1.04 25.78 -4.00
N THR A 114 2.21 25.28 -3.60
CA THR A 114 3.13 25.98 -2.69
C THR A 114 4.26 26.70 -3.42
N LEU A 115 4.39 26.51 -4.74
CA LEU A 115 5.44 27.11 -5.56
C LEU A 115 5.31 28.65 -5.58
N LYS A 116 6.34 29.33 -5.07
CA LYS A 116 6.42 30.79 -5.01
C LYS A 116 7.74 31.28 -5.58
N ALA A 117 7.68 32.32 -6.41
CA ALA A 117 8.86 32.98 -6.92
C ALA A 117 9.44 33.93 -5.86
N GLU A 118 10.72 33.79 -5.57
CA GLU A 118 11.49 34.70 -4.72
C GLU A 118 12.57 35.39 -5.56
N ALA A 119 12.63 36.71 -5.51
CA ALA A 119 13.63 37.46 -6.27
C ALA A 119 15.04 37.10 -5.77
N CYS A 120 15.99 36.94 -6.70
CA CYS A 120 17.38 36.69 -6.33
C CYS A 120 17.90 37.85 -5.47
N SER A 121 18.32 37.53 -4.25
CA SER A 121 18.82 38.48 -3.24
C SER A 121 19.96 39.36 -3.78
N ARG A 122 20.86 38.77 -4.58
CA ARG A 122 22.05 39.44 -5.12
C ARG A 122 21.82 40.38 -6.30
N CYS A 123 20.81 40.12 -7.14
CA CYS A 123 20.49 41.02 -8.26
C CYS A 123 19.15 41.74 -8.09
N SER A 124 18.46 41.52 -6.97
CA SER A 124 17.13 42.06 -6.67
C SER A 124 16.14 41.86 -7.83
N GLY A 125 16.16 40.69 -8.46
CA GLY A 125 15.27 40.36 -9.59
C GLY A 125 15.68 40.95 -10.94
N LYS A 126 16.83 41.63 -11.07
CA LYS A 126 17.29 42.19 -12.35
C LYS A 126 17.86 41.13 -13.30
N GLY A 127 18.45 40.07 -12.75
CA GLY A 127 19.13 38.99 -13.49
C GLY A 127 20.56 39.34 -13.93
N TYR A 128 21.00 40.57 -13.69
CA TYR A 128 22.34 41.03 -14.01
C TYR A 128 22.89 41.90 -12.88
N SER A 129 24.21 41.90 -12.71
CA SER A 129 24.94 42.89 -11.93
C SER A 129 25.41 44.00 -12.85
N GLU A 130 25.25 45.25 -12.42
CA GLU A 130 25.80 46.40 -13.13
C GLU A 130 27.11 46.80 -12.49
N GLU A 131 28.20 46.66 -13.23
CA GLU A 131 29.50 47.17 -12.82
C GLU A 131 29.89 48.39 -13.66
N LYS A 132 30.74 49.25 -13.10
CA LYS A 132 31.24 50.42 -13.85
C LYS A 132 32.08 49.91 -15.03
N CYS A 133 31.84 50.46 -16.21
CA CYS A 133 32.61 50.09 -17.39
C CYS A 133 34.08 50.53 -17.22
N GLY A 134 34.99 49.57 -17.09
CA GLY A 134 36.41 49.84 -16.90
C GLY A 134 37.02 50.69 -18.02
N SER A 135 36.54 50.55 -19.26
CA SER A 135 37.08 51.26 -20.43
C SER A 135 36.71 52.74 -20.53
N CYS A 136 35.70 53.19 -19.79
CA CYS A 136 35.33 54.62 -19.70
C CYS A 136 35.25 55.12 -18.25
N GLY A 137 35.67 54.31 -17.27
CA GLY A 137 35.57 54.65 -15.85
C GLY A 137 34.14 54.91 -15.34
N GLY A 138 33.11 54.51 -16.09
CA GLY A 138 31.71 54.82 -15.78
C GLY A 138 31.11 56.03 -16.50
N SER A 139 31.87 56.76 -17.33
CA SER A 139 31.40 57.98 -17.99
C SER A 139 30.46 57.71 -19.19
N GLY A 140 30.52 56.52 -19.77
CA GLY A 140 29.81 56.16 -21.00
C GLY A 140 30.44 56.71 -22.29
N LYS A 141 31.45 57.58 -22.18
CA LYS A 141 32.08 58.25 -23.33
C LYS A 141 33.59 58.06 -23.34
N GLN A 142 34.16 57.99 -24.53
CA GLN A 142 35.61 58.07 -24.74
C GLN A 142 35.94 59.40 -25.41
N GLN A 143 37.10 59.95 -25.05
CA GLN A 143 37.55 61.25 -25.51
C GLN A 143 38.90 61.10 -26.20
N ASP A 144 38.93 61.37 -27.50
CA ASP A 144 40.17 61.45 -28.26
C ASP A 144 40.50 62.90 -28.58
N LYS A 145 41.78 63.27 -28.46
CA LYS A 145 42.26 64.61 -28.79
C LYS A 145 42.66 64.63 -30.26
N LEU A 146 41.86 65.29 -31.09
CA LEU A 146 42.16 65.52 -32.49
C LEU A 146 42.93 66.83 -32.63
N ILE A 147 44.00 66.79 -33.43
CA ILE A 147 44.68 68.00 -33.88
C ILE A 147 43.98 68.41 -35.17
N VAL A 148 43.27 69.53 -35.12
CA VAL A 148 42.56 70.12 -36.25
C VAL A 148 43.35 71.34 -36.70
N LEU A 149 43.71 71.37 -37.98
CA LEU A 149 44.36 72.50 -38.62
C LEU A 149 43.26 73.40 -39.19
N GLU A 150 43.18 74.66 -38.75
CA GLU A 150 42.17 75.61 -39.23
C GLU A 150 42.85 76.82 -39.90
N GLY A 151 42.28 77.28 -41.03
CA GLY A 151 42.80 78.41 -41.83
C GLY A 151 43.86 78.03 -42.88
N GLU A 152 44.20 78.97 -43.76
CA GLU A 152 45.24 78.80 -44.80
C GLU A 152 46.65 78.63 -44.19
N GLU A 153 46.88 79.18 -43.00
CA GLU A 153 48.16 79.07 -42.27
C GLU A 153 48.31 77.78 -41.44
N GLN A 154 47.29 76.91 -41.42
CA GLN A 154 47.27 75.62 -40.71
C GLN A 154 47.54 75.72 -39.19
N ASP A 155 46.82 76.58 -38.49
CA ASP A 155 46.96 76.70 -37.04
C ASP A 155 46.45 75.43 -36.32
N LYS A 156 47.33 74.82 -35.51
CA LYS A 156 47.05 73.57 -34.77
C LYS A 156 46.18 73.85 -33.54
N GLN A 157 44.88 73.59 -33.65
CA GLN A 157 43.98 73.53 -32.50
C GLN A 157 43.75 72.10 -32.04
N LYS A 158 43.76 71.86 -30.72
CA LYS A 158 43.40 70.57 -30.14
C LYS A 158 41.90 70.57 -29.83
N LYS A 159 41.10 69.89 -30.64
CA LYS A 159 39.66 69.69 -30.38
C LYS A 159 39.44 68.30 -29.79
N VAL A 160 38.57 68.20 -28.79
CA VAL A 160 38.22 66.92 -28.16
C VAL A 160 37.03 66.34 -28.91
N PHE A 161 37.18 65.12 -29.41
CA PHE A 161 36.10 64.36 -30.04
C PHE A 161 35.58 63.35 -29.04
N GLU A 162 34.30 63.50 -28.65
CA GLU A 162 33.62 62.54 -27.79
C GLU A 162 32.79 61.57 -28.61
N TYR A 163 32.92 60.28 -28.31
CA TYR A 163 32.09 59.24 -28.91
C TYR A 163 31.65 58.23 -27.85
N PRO A 164 30.53 57.52 -28.06
CA PRO A 164 30.05 56.53 -27.11
C PRO A 164 31.08 55.41 -26.93
N CYS A 165 31.34 55.04 -25.67
CA CYS A 165 32.28 53.97 -25.35
C CYS A 165 31.81 52.64 -25.96
N GLY A 166 32.65 51.98 -26.76
CA GLY A 166 32.30 50.74 -27.47
C GLY A 166 31.93 49.56 -26.57
N ASN A 167 32.42 49.53 -25.32
CA ASN A 167 32.19 48.42 -24.38
C ASN A 167 30.91 48.55 -23.54
N CYS A 168 30.38 49.76 -23.36
CA CYS A 168 29.12 49.99 -22.65
C CYS A 168 28.06 50.71 -23.49
N TYR A 169 28.37 50.94 -24.78
CA TYR A 169 27.50 51.60 -25.76
C TYR A 169 26.87 52.91 -25.26
N GLY A 170 27.65 53.74 -24.55
CA GLY A 170 27.15 55.00 -24.01
C GLY A 170 26.56 54.97 -22.60
N THR A 171 26.32 53.79 -22.01
CA THR A 171 25.60 53.67 -20.72
C THR A 171 26.48 53.85 -19.48
N GLY A 172 27.80 53.75 -19.64
CA GLY A 172 28.77 53.80 -18.53
C GLY A 172 28.80 52.54 -17.67
N LYS A 173 27.92 51.56 -17.89
CA LYS A 173 27.84 50.34 -17.09
C LYS A 173 27.90 49.10 -17.96
N VAL A 174 28.56 48.05 -17.47
CA VAL A 174 28.56 46.73 -18.10
C VAL A 174 27.58 45.85 -17.33
N ARG A 175 26.67 45.20 -18.05
CA ARG A 175 25.71 44.24 -17.48
C ARG A 175 26.31 42.86 -17.57
N GLU A 176 26.72 42.32 -16.43
CA GLU A 176 27.13 40.93 -16.34
C GLU A 176 25.98 40.07 -15.85
N ARG A 177 25.85 38.86 -16.40
CA ARG A 177 24.86 37.89 -15.94
C ARG A 177 25.09 37.60 -14.46
N CYS A 178 24.04 37.71 -13.64
CA CYS A 178 24.17 37.43 -12.22
C CYS A 178 24.61 35.98 -12.02
N LYS A 179 25.76 35.76 -11.39
CA LYS A 179 26.34 34.42 -11.18
C LYS A 179 25.49 33.49 -10.31
N GLU A 180 24.64 34.06 -9.46
CA GLU A 180 23.86 33.31 -8.48
C GLU A 180 22.55 32.78 -9.08
N CYS A 181 21.82 33.60 -9.84
CA CYS A 181 20.60 33.18 -10.53
C CYS A 181 20.82 32.83 -12.01
N ASP A 182 22.05 32.87 -12.51
CA ASP A 182 22.43 32.68 -13.92
C ASP A 182 21.51 33.43 -14.91
N GLY A 183 21.16 34.68 -14.58
CA GLY A 183 20.29 35.49 -15.44
C GLY A 183 18.79 35.27 -15.30
N GLN A 184 18.34 34.28 -14.53
CA GLN A 184 16.92 33.90 -14.42
C GLN A 184 16.07 34.76 -13.49
N LYS A 185 16.68 35.76 -12.81
CA LYS A 185 16.05 36.76 -11.94
C LYS A 185 15.46 36.24 -10.63
N ASN A 186 14.82 35.07 -10.64
CA ASN A 186 14.09 34.50 -9.51
C ASN A 186 14.61 33.11 -9.15
N PHE A 187 14.56 32.80 -7.86
CA PHE A 187 14.50 31.45 -7.32
C PHE A 187 13.03 31.07 -7.11
N TYR A 188 12.78 29.78 -6.94
CA TYR A 188 11.46 29.27 -6.64
C TYR A 188 11.54 28.45 -5.37
N LYS A 189 10.64 28.77 -4.45
CA LYS A 189 10.47 28.08 -3.18
C LYS A 189 9.22 27.22 -3.24
N TYR A 190 9.30 25.98 -2.81
CA TYR A 190 8.14 25.10 -2.67
C TYR A 190 8.28 24.22 -1.43
N GLN A 191 7.16 23.63 -1.03
CA GLN A 191 7.09 22.67 0.07
C GLN A 191 6.94 21.25 -0.46
N ILE A 192 7.65 20.34 0.19
CA ILE A 192 7.50 18.89 0.02
C ILE A 192 6.53 18.44 1.13
N LEU A 193 5.30 18.12 0.75
CA LEU A 193 4.21 17.79 1.68
C LEU A 193 3.76 16.35 1.51
N PRO A 194 3.22 15.73 2.57
CA PRO A 194 2.65 14.38 2.48
C PRO A 194 1.47 14.33 1.52
N VAL A 195 1.35 13.22 0.81
CA VAL A 195 0.21 12.93 -0.07
C VAL A 195 -1.07 12.78 0.79
N PRO A 196 -2.19 13.42 0.44
CA PRO A 196 -3.43 13.32 1.19
C PRO A 196 -4.13 11.99 0.88
N PHE A 197 -3.62 10.87 1.41
CA PHE A 197 -4.26 9.57 1.21
C PHE A 197 -5.64 9.50 1.85
N LYS A 198 -6.57 8.81 1.18
CA LYS A 198 -7.88 8.44 1.72
C LYS A 198 -7.68 7.63 2.97
N ARG A 199 -8.27 8.08 4.07
CA ARG A 199 -8.36 7.27 5.28
C ARG A 199 -9.30 6.11 5.06
N VAL A 200 -8.76 4.98 4.61
CA VAL A 200 -9.50 3.72 4.52
C VAL A 200 -9.24 2.92 5.79
N VAL A 201 -10.34 2.48 6.38
CA VAL A 201 -10.35 1.54 7.50
C VAL A 201 -11.04 0.28 6.99
N THR A 202 -10.26 -0.71 6.61
CA THR A 202 -10.77 -2.03 6.21
C THR A 202 -10.43 -3.04 7.29
N GLY A 203 -11.46 -3.69 7.81
CA GLY A 203 -11.30 -4.94 8.55
C GLY A 203 -10.97 -6.03 7.56
N MET A 204 -9.72 -6.47 7.52
CA MET A 204 -9.29 -7.57 6.68
C MET A 204 -9.18 -8.82 7.55
N PRO A 205 -10.02 -9.84 7.33
CA PRO A 205 -9.80 -11.12 7.94
C PRO A 205 -8.49 -11.74 7.43
N VAL A 206 -7.87 -12.58 8.26
CA VAL A 206 -6.70 -13.36 7.88
C VAL A 206 -6.93 -14.78 8.38
N LEU A 207 -7.01 -15.73 7.46
CA LEU A 207 -7.23 -17.14 7.76
C LEU A 207 -6.05 -17.97 7.27
N HIS A 208 -5.51 -18.79 8.16
CA HIS A 208 -4.55 -19.83 7.80
C HIS A 208 -5.12 -21.19 8.14
N SER A 209 -5.32 -22.04 7.13
CA SER A 209 -5.78 -23.41 7.31
C SER A 209 -4.59 -24.39 7.19
N SER A 210 -4.58 -25.46 7.98
CA SER A 210 -3.67 -26.60 7.74
C SER A 210 -4.21 -27.54 6.64
N ALA A 211 -5.52 -27.55 6.41
CA ALA A 211 -6.11 -28.18 5.24
C ALA A 211 -5.85 -27.31 4.00
N LYS A 212 -5.15 -27.85 3.00
CA LYS A 212 -5.00 -27.17 1.69
C LYS A 212 -6.36 -27.18 0.99
N THR A 213 -7.04 -26.05 0.97
CA THR A 213 -8.37 -25.95 0.37
C THR A 213 -8.49 -24.75 -0.56
N LYS A 214 -9.28 -24.91 -1.62
CA LYS A 214 -9.65 -23.80 -2.51
C LYS A 214 -10.70 -22.86 -1.91
N TYR A 215 -11.27 -23.23 -0.75
CA TYR A 215 -12.31 -22.47 -0.06
C TYR A 215 -11.78 -21.49 0.98
N GLU A 216 -10.46 -21.30 1.09
CA GLU A 216 -9.90 -20.43 2.13
C GLU A 216 -10.53 -19.03 2.12
N LYS A 217 -10.74 -18.43 0.94
CA LYS A 217 -11.40 -17.11 0.83
C LYS A 217 -12.86 -17.12 1.29
N GLU A 218 -13.65 -18.12 0.89
CA GLU A 218 -15.04 -18.25 1.33
C GLU A 218 -15.12 -18.49 2.84
N MET A 219 -14.26 -19.36 3.37
CA MET A 219 -14.15 -19.65 4.79
C MET A 219 -13.74 -18.41 5.59
N GLU A 220 -12.84 -17.60 5.06
CA GLU A 220 -12.35 -16.37 5.67
C GLU A 220 -13.46 -15.31 5.78
N GLU A 221 -14.20 -15.08 4.70
CA GLU A 221 -15.34 -14.15 4.70
C GLU A 221 -16.48 -14.61 5.63
N ASP A 222 -16.83 -15.89 5.57
CA ASP A 222 -17.89 -16.47 6.41
C ASP A 222 -17.47 -16.44 7.89
N LEU A 223 -16.23 -16.82 8.22
CA LEU A 223 -15.72 -16.72 9.59
C LEU A 223 -15.69 -15.28 10.09
N HIS A 224 -15.36 -14.30 9.25
CA HIS A 224 -15.39 -12.91 9.66
C HIS A 224 -16.81 -12.44 10.01
N LYS A 225 -17.82 -12.86 9.23
CA LYS A 225 -19.23 -12.51 9.46
C LYS A 225 -19.86 -13.29 10.61
N LEU A 226 -19.44 -14.54 10.80
CA LEU A 226 -20.08 -15.51 11.70
C LEU A 226 -19.16 -15.91 12.86
N ILE A 227 -18.19 -15.06 13.23
CA ILE A 227 -17.19 -15.41 14.26
C ILE A 227 -17.82 -15.72 15.61
N ASP A 228 -18.98 -15.14 15.92
CA ASP A 228 -19.73 -15.38 17.17
C ASP A 228 -20.60 -16.65 17.10
N GLU A 229 -20.83 -17.17 15.90
CA GLU A 229 -21.57 -18.41 15.65
C GLU A 229 -20.65 -19.64 15.53
N VAL A 230 -19.34 -19.43 15.38
CA VAL A 230 -18.33 -20.50 15.35
C VAL A 230 -17.51 -20.47 16.62
N GLU A 231 -17.46 -21.59 17.34
CA GLU A 231 -16.69 -21.65 18.57
C GLU A 231 -15.22 -22.03 18.27
N GLY A 232 -14.31 -21.22 18.82
CA GLY A 232 -12.85 -21.40 18.72
C GLY A 232 -12.16 -20.93 20.00
N ILE A 233 -10.90 -21.33 20.16
CA ILE A 233 -10.10 -20.97 21.34
C ILE A 233 -9.34 -19.68 21.06
N LYS A 234 -9.45 -18.72 21.98
CA LYS A 234 -8.80 -17.41 21.86
C LYS A 234 -7.44 -17.41 22.54
N PHE A 235 -6.44 -16.88 21.86
CA PHE A 235 -5.07 -16.71 22.34
C PHE A 235 -4.64 -15.25 22.20
N ASP A 236 -3.87 -14.78 23.17
CA ASP A 236 -3.31 -13.43 23.16
C ASP A 236 -2.07 -13.33 22.26
N ASP A 237 -1.29 -14.41 22.15
CA ASP A 237 -0.05 -14.41 21.38
C ASP A 237 0.27 -15.80 20.79
N PHE A 238 1.08 -15.81 19.71
CA PHE A 238 1.47 -17.03 19.02
C PHE A 238 2.39 -17.95 19.82
N LYS A 239 3.15 -17.45 20.82
CA LYS A 239 3.98 -18.31 21.67
C LYS A 239 3.10 -19.15 22.59
N THR A 240 2.05 -18.55 23.13
CA THR A 240 1.05 -19.25 23.94
C THR A 240 0.25 -20.22 23.09
N LEU A 241 -0.16 -19.82 21.88
CA LEU A 241 -0.83 -20.69 20.93
C LEU A 241 0.03 -21.92 20.59
N ASP A 242 1.29 -21.74 20.19
CA ASP A 242 2.17 -22.84 19.79
C ASP A 242 2.38 -23.86 20.92
N LYS A 243 2.51 -23.38 22.18
CA LYS A 243 2.66 -24.25 23.36
C LYS A 243 1.40 -25.02 23.72
N LYS A 244 0.22 -24.44 23.51
CA LYS A 244 -1.05 -24.99 23.99
C LYS A 244 -1.90 -25.64 22.91
N ALA A 245 -1.57 -25.48 21.63
CA ALA A 245 -2.38 -25.96 20.50
C ALA A 245 -2.69 -27.46 20.59
N GLU A 246 -1.68 -28.29 20.91
CA GLU A 246 -1.86 -29.74 21.04
C GLU A 246 -2.82 -30.11 22.18
N ALA A 247 -2.63 -29.53 23.37
CA ALA A 247 -3.51 -29.76 24.51
C ALA A 247 -4.95 -29.25 24.26
N SER A 248 -5.05 -28.12 23.55
CA SER A 248 -6.29 -27.44 23.22
C SER A 248 -7.15 -28.22 22.23
N LEU A 249 -6.53 -28.73 21.16
CA LEU A 249 -7.20 -29.50 20.10
C LEU A 249 -7.34 -30.99 20.45
N GLY A 250 -6.44 -31.52 21.29
CA GLY A 250 -6.33 -32.95 21.58
C GLY A 250 -5.71 -33.77 20.43
N TYR A 251 -5.15 -33.11 19.43
CA TYR A 251 -4.37 -33.68 18.33
C TYR A 251 -3.40 -32.63 17.81
N TYR A 252 -2.31 -33.09 17.19
CA TYR A 252 -1.32 -32.20 16.61
C TYR A 252 -0.59 -32.92 15.48
N ASN A 253 -0.49 -32.27 14.32
CA ASN A 253 0.16 -32.83 13.14
C ASN A 253 1.20 -31.82 12.59
N LYS A 254 2.01 -32.27 11.62
CA LYS A 254 3.08 -31.43 11.03
C LYS A 254 2.52 -30.22 10.28
N ASP A 255 1.35 -30.34 9.67
CA ASP A 255 0.72 -29.28 8.90
C ASP A 255 0.18 -28.18 9.83
N ILE A 256 -0.46 -28.54 10.96
CA ILE A 256 -0.87 -27.61 12.01
C ILE A 256 0.33 -26.81 12.52
N LYS A 257 1.46 -27.48 12.82
CA LYS A 257 2.69 -26.80 13.23
C LYS A 257 3.19 -25.79 12.19
N LYS A 258 3.11 -26.14 10.91
CA LYS A 258 3.51 -25.28 9.81
C LYS A 258 2.57 -24.07 9.69
N THR A 259 1.26 -24.29 9.81
CA THR A 259 0.22 -23.26 9.78
C THR A 259 0.40 -22.26 10.92
N ILE A 260 0.64 -22.73 12.16
CA ILE A 260 0.96 -21.88 13.31
C ILE A 260 2.17 -20.98 13.04
N LYS A 261 3.24 -21.55 12.48
CA LYS A 261 4.45 -20.79 12.16
C LYS A 261 4.22 -19.75 11.06
N ASN A 262 3.46 -20.09 10.02
CA ASN A 262 3.16 -19.16 8.92
C ASN A 262 2.27 -18.02 9.41
N ALA A 263 1.16 -18.35 10.09
CA ALA A 263 0.27 -17.35 10.69
C ALA A 263 1.02 -16.43 11.66
N GLY A 264 1.94 -16.99 12.46
CA GLY A 264 2.77 -16.21 13.38
C GLY A 264 3.83 -15.34 12.70
N LYS A 265 4.23 -15.64 11.45
CA LYS A 265 5.08 -14.73 10.65
C LYS A 265 4.25 -13.57 10.13
N ASP A 266 3.09 -13.86 9.55
CA ASP A 266 2.24 -12.82 8.95
C ASP A 266 1.70 -11.88 10.02
N TYR A 267 1.28 -12.42 11.18
CA TYR A 267 0.92 -11.61 12.35
C TYR A 267 2.02 -10.63 12.77
N LYS A 268 3.29 -11.08 12.79
CA LYS A 268 4.43 -10.20 13.12
C LYS A 268 4.76 -9.18 12.03
N ASN A 269 4.46 -9.51 10.77
CA ASN A 269 4.63 -8.57 9.67
C ASN A 269 3.60 -7.43 9.82
N TYR A 270 2.34 -7.77 10.11
CA TYR A 270 1.31 -6.78 10.40
C TYR A 270 1.58 -5.98 11.68
N GLU A 271 2.07 -6.62 12.75
CA GLU A 271 2.42 -5.91 13.98
C GLU A 271 3.52 -4.85 13.79
N LYS A 272 4.38 -5.01 12.77
CA LYS A 272 5.46 -4.07 12.42
C LYS A 272 5.06 -3.05 11.37
N ASP A 273 3.93 -3.24 10.72
CA ASP A 273 3.44 -2.36 9.67
C ASP A 273 2.67 -1.21 10.33
N ASP A 274 3.22 0.00 10.20
CA ASP A 274 2.64 1.23 10.77
C ASP A 274 1.22 1.50 10.27
N ASP A 275 0.86 0.98 9.09
CA ASP A 275 -0.47 1.12 8.49
C ASP A 275 -1.44 0.01 8.93
N THR A 276 -1.06 -0.92 9.81
CA THR A 276 -1.96 -2.00 10.25
C THR A 276 -2.05 -2.14 11.76
N ASN A 277 -3.25 -2.46 12.24
CA ASN A 277 -3.52 -2.73 13.65
C ASN A 277 -4.28 -4.04 13.78
N ILE A 278 -3.79 -4.94 14.63
CA ILE A 278 -4.48 -6.20 14.89
C ILE A 278 -5.63 -5.93 15.86
N ILE A 279 -6.86 -6.25 15.45
CA ILE A 279 -8.08 -5.85 16.17
C ILE A 279 -8.76 -7.01 16.91
N THR A 280 -8.39 -8.25 16.63
CA THR A 280 -8.92 -9.42 17.33
C THR A 280 -7.82 -10.26 17.94
N LYS A 281 -8.18 -11.02 18.97
CA LYS A 281 -7.33 -12.10 19.48
C LYS A 281 -7.16 -13.18 18.42
N ILE A 282 -6.10 -13.97 18.55
CA ILE A 282 -5.86 -15.10 17.65
C ILE A 282 -6.87 -16.19 18.00
N HIS A 283 -7.66 -16.63 17.03
CA HIS A 283 -8.61 -17.72 17.19
C HIS A 283 -8.04 -18.99 16.58
N LEU A 284 -8.08 -20.08 17.35
CA LEU A 284 -7.75 -21.42 16.89
C LEU A 284 -9.04 -22.23 16.79
N PHE A 285 -9.35 -22.71 15.60
CA PHE A 285 -10.51 -23.55 15.33
C PHE A 285 -10.07 -24.98 15.02
N PRO A 286 -10.72 -26.00 15.63
CA PRO A 286 -10.59 -27.36 15.15
C PRO A 286 -11.25 -27.45 13.76
N MET A 287 -10.58 -28.15 12.86
CA MET A 287 -11.04 -28.36 11.50
C MET A 287 -11.03 -29.85 11.17
N ILE A 288 -12.02 -30.31 10.41
CA ILE A 288 -12.09 -31.69 9.94
C ILE A 288 -12.21 -31.68 8.42
N GLN A 289 -11.38 -32.45 7.75
CA GLN A 289 -11.44 -32.68 6.30
C GLN A 289 -11.86 -34.12 6.03
N PHE A 290 -12.93 -34.29 5.26
CA PHE A 290 -13.39 -35.58 4.76
C PHE A 290 -13.00 -35.70 3.30
N PHE A 291 -12.41 -36.83 2.93
CA PHE A 291 -12.25 -37.25 1.56
C PHE A 291 -13.38 -38.23 1.24
N CYS A 292 -14.25 -37.85 0.32
CA CYS A 292 -15.47 -38.54 0.02
C CYS A 292 -15.52 -39.02 -1.43
N GLU A 293 -16.26 -40.09 -1.67
CA GLU A 293 -16.51 -40.62 -3.00
C GLU A 293 -17.99 -40.96 -3.13
N THR A 294 -18.61 -40.47 -4.20
CA THR A 294 -20.01 -40.77 -4.51
C THR A 294 -20.15 -42.22 -4.99
N LYS A 295 -21.38 -42.76 -4.98
CA LYS A 295 -21.68 -44.09 -5.55
C LYS A 295 -21.30 -44.22 -7.03
N LYS A 296 -21.16 -43.10 -7.74
CA LYS A 296 -20.76 -43.03 -9.16
C LYS A 296 -19.27 -42.76 -9.37
N GLY A 297 -18.45 -42.82 -8.32
CA GLY A 297 -16.99 -42.67 -8.41
C GLY A 297 -16.49 -41.22 -8.48
N LYS A 298 -17.37 -40.22 -8.36
CA LYS A 298 -16.93 -38.82 -8.24
C LYS A 298 -16.36 -38.57 -6.84
N SER A 299 -15.11 -38.16 -6.75
CA SER A 299 -14.47 -37.74 -5.49
C SER A 299 -14.81 -36.29 -5.16
N PHE A 300 -14.97 -36.00 -3.88
CA PHE A 300 -15.23 -34.67 -3.36
C PHE A 300 -14.70 -34.57 -1.91
N GLU A 301 -14.64 -33.36 -1.38
CA GLU A 301 -14.17 -33.08 -0.03
C GLU A 301 -15.21 -32.27 0.74
N ILE A 302 -15.34 -32.58 2.02
CA ILE A 302 -16.14 -31.82 2.98
C ILE A 302 -15.20 -31.26 4.04
N TYR A 303 -15.35 -29.99 4.37
CA TYR A 303 -14.61 -29.35 5.44
C TYR A 303 -15.58 -28.90 6.53
N SER A 304 -15.16 -29.03 7.77
CA SER A 304 -15.85 -28.45 8.93
C SER A 304 -14.88 -27.62 9.75
N ILE A 305 -15.32 -26.46 10.23
CA ILE A 305 -14.56 -25.55 11.10
C ILE A 305 -15.43 -25.18 12.29
N GLY A 306 -14.92 -25.35 13.51
CA GLY A 306 -15.61 -25.01 14.77
C GLY A 306 -15.76 -26.19 15.72
N SER A 307 -16.33 -25.95 16.90
CA SER A 307 -16.51 -26.98 17.94
C SER A 307 -17.64 -27.96 17.64
N GLU A 308 -17.78 -28.99 18.50
CA GLU A 308 -18.92 -29.88 18.54
C GLU A 308 -20.28 -29.17 18.64
N GLN A 309 -20.35 -28.04 19.35
CA GLN A 309 -21.60 -27.30 19.51
C GLN A 309 -21.87 -26.36 18.34
N LYS A 310 -20.80 -25.75 17.79
CA LYS A 310 -20.88 -24.61 16.88
C LYS A 310 -19.82 -24.70 15.78
N PHE A 311 -20.22 -25.22 14.62
CA PHE A 311 -19.37 -25.38 13.45
C PHE A 311 -20.08 -25.06 12.13
N ILE A 312 -19.30 -24.75 11.09
CA ILE A 312 -19.78 -24.54 9.71
C ILE A 312 -19.21 -25.65 8.81
N THR A 313 -19.90 -25.96 7.71
CA THR A 313 -19.47 -26.96 6.72
C THR A 313 -19.38 -26.38 5.30
N TYR A 314 -18.37 -26.83 4.56
CA TYR A 314 -18.07 -26.47 3.16
C TYR A 314 -17.85 -27.73 2.32
N SER A 315 -18.09 -27.69 1.01
CA SER A 315 -17.77 -28.82 0.12
C SER A 315 -17.61 -28.43 -1.35
N ASN A 316 -16.89 -29.27 -2.11
CA ASN A 316 -16.70 -29.14 -3.57
C ASN A 316 -17.54 -30.08 -4.43
N LEU A 317 -18.56 -30.74 -3.86
CA LEU A 317 -19.42 -31.64 -4.62
C LEU A 317 -20.21 -30.92 -5.72
#